data_AF-A0A5C1AH94-F1
#
_entry.id   AF-A0A5C1AH94-F1
#
_cell.length_a   1.000
_cell.length_b   1.000
_cell.length_c   1.000
_cell.angle_alpha   90.00
_cell.angle_beta   90.00
_cell.angle_gamma   90.00
#
_symmetry.space_group_name_H-M   'P 1'
#
loop_
_entity.id
_entity.type
_entity.pdbx_description
1 polymer ?
#
loop_
_entity_poly.entity_id
_entity_poly.type
_entity_poly.pdbx_seq_one_letter_code
_entity_poly.pdbx_strand_id
1 'polypeptide(L)'
;MIADEKVFTVKEAARSLRLSVASIYALCAVKKLRHQRVGVGRGKILIPADSIQEYLAKGTVEPAGVSPPPRGTRVKSFGHLDSDRLLAAWKAQGVKSV
;
A
#
# COMPACT_ATOMS: atom_id res chain seq x y z
N MET A 1 -17.83 7.94 22.62
CA MET A 1 -17.10 6.93 21.82
C MET A 1 -17.81 5.61 22.06
N ILE A 2 -18.74 5.24 21.19
CA ILE A 2 -19.47 3.97 21.33
C ILE A 2 -18.62 2.94 20.59
N ALA A 3 -17.95 2.07 21.34
CA ALA A 3 -17.42 0.83 20.79
C ALA A 3 -18.64 0.04 20.30
N ASP A 4 -18.73 -0.20 19.00
CA ASP A 4 -19.80 -1.02 18.45
C ASP A 4 -19.53 -2.44 18.96
N GLU A 5 -20.31 -2.90 19.93
CA GLU A 5 -20.18 -4.21 20.62
C GLU A 5 -20.48 -5.41 19.68
N LYS A 6 -20.48 -5.14 18.38
CA LYS A 6 -20.87 -6.05 17.34
C LYS A 6 -19.69 -6.93 16.95
N VAL A 7 -19.95 -8.22 16.91
CA VAL A 7 -19.03 -9.24 16.42
C VAL A 7 -19.50 -9.74 15.06
N PHE A 8 -18.60 -9.69 14.08
CA PHE A 8 -18.83 -10.18 12.74
C PHE A 8 -18.33 -11.61 12.59
N THR A 9 -19.09 -12.41 11.86
CA THR A 9 -18.59 -13.65 11.27
C THR A 9 -17.67 -13.34 10.09
N VAL A 10 -16.88 -14.33 9.67
CA VAL A 10 -16.01 -14.19 8.48
C VAL A 10 -16.78 -13.72 7.23
N LYS A 11 -18.01 -14.22 7.02
CA LYS A 11 -18.83 -13.82 5.86
C LYS A 11 -19.31 -12.37 5.96
N GLU A 12 -19.66 -11.92 7.15
CA GLU A 12 -20.11 -10.53 7.35
C GLU A 12 -18.95 -9.56 7.27
N ALA A 13 -17.79 -9.92 7.84
CA ALA A 13 -16.56 -9.14 7.71
C ALA A 13 -16.12 -9.02 6.24
N ALA A 14 -16.22 -10.11 5.47
CA ALA A 14 -15.96 -10.10 4.03
C ALA A 14 -16.87 -9.11 3.28
N ARG A 15 -18.17 -9.09 3.62
CA ARG A 15 -19.12 -8.12 3.04
C ARG A 15 -18.80 -6.68 3.46
N SER A 16 -18.44 -6.46 4.72
CA SER A 16 -18.10 -5.15 5.27
C SER A 16 -16.86 -4.55 4.61
N LEU A 17 -15.79 -5.33 4.48
CA LEU A 17 -14.54 -4.93 3.86
C LEU A 17 -14.55 -5.01 2.32
N ARG A 18 -15.63 -5.53 1.72
CA ARG A 18 -15.75 -5.85 0.29
C ARG A 18 -14.61 -6.74 -0.24
N LEU A 19 -14.25 -7.76 0.55
CA LEU A 19 -13.21 -8.74 0.21
C LEU A 19 -13.79 -10.14 0.05
N SER A 20 -13.00 -11.05 -0.53
CA SER A 20 -13.37 -12.47 -0.54
C SER A 20 -13.26 -13.09 0.85
N VAL A 21 -14.06 -14.12 1.13
CA VAL A 21 -13.98 -14.90 2.38
C VAL A 21 -12.59 -15.50 2.59
N ALA A 22 -11.95 -15.96 1.51
CA ALA A 22 -10.58 -16.48 1.55
C ALA A 22 -9.57 -15.40 1.98
N SER A 23 -9.72 -14.16 1.50
CA SER A 23 -8.89 -13.03 1.93
C SER A 23 -9.02 -12.75 3.41
N ILE A 24 -10.24 -12.83 3.98
CA ILE A 24 -10.43 -12.67 5.43
C ILE A 24 -9.72 -13.79 6.20
N TYR A 25 -9.82 -15.05 5.76
CA TYR A 25 -9.07 -16.15 6.38
C TYR A 25 -7.56 -15.93 6.32
N ALA A 26 -7.05 -15.45 5.18
CA ALA A 26 -5.64 -15.12 5.03
C ALA A 26 -5.21 -14.01 5.99
N LEU A 27 -6.01 -12.93 6.12
CA LEU A 27 -5.75 -11.83 7.06
C LEU A 27 -5.72 -12.30 8.52
N CYS A 28 -6.63 -13.21 8.89
CA CYS A 28 -6.63 -13.84 10.20
C CYS A 28 -5.38 -14.74 10.40
N ALA A 29 -4.99 -15.51 9.38
CA ALA A 29 -3.83 -16.40 9.45
C ALA A 29 -2.51 -15.61 9.63
N VAL A 30 -2.36 -14.48 8.94
CA VAL A 30 -1.19 -13.58 9.09
C VAL A 30 -1.32 -12.62 10.29
N LYS A 31 -2.34 -12.79 11.15
CA LYS A 31 -2.59 -11.99 12.35
C LYS A 31 -2.70 -10.48 12.11
N LYS A 32 -3.08 -10.05 10.90
CA LYS A 32 -3.32 -8.62 10.58
C LYS A 32 -4.68 -8.13 11.05
N LEU A 33 -5.64 -9.04 11.19
CA LEU A 33 -6.99 -8.75 11.68
C LEU A 33 -7.20 -9.43 13.03
N ARG A 34 -7.53 -8.67 14.07
CA ARG A 34 -7.84 -9.23 15.40
C ARG A 34 -9.12 -10.04 15.32
N HIS A 35 -9.09 -11.24 15.86
CA HIS A 35 -10.21 -12.18 15.82
C HIS A 35 -10.17 -13.12 17.03
N GLN A 36 -11.33 -13.66 17.37
CA GLN A 36 -11.51 -14.66 18.42
C GLN A 36 -11.95 -15.98 17.78
N ARG A 37 -11.35 -17.09 18.23
CA ARG A 37 -11.85 -18.44 17.91
C ARG A 37 -12.72 -18.92 19.05
N VAL A 38 -13.97 -19.26 18.73
CA VAL A 38 -14.95 -19.74 19.70
C VAL A 38 -15.33 -21.18 19.36
N GLY A 39 -15.17 -22.09 20.32
CA GLY A 39 -15.54 -23.50 20.22
C GLY A 39 -14.37 -24.46 20.40
N VAL A 40 -14.69 -25.70 20.79
CA VAL A 40 -13.73 -26.77 21.06
C VAL A 40 -13.61 -27.63 19.79
N GLY A 41 -12.59 -27.40 18.95
CA GLY A 41 -12.37 -28.11 17.68
C GLY A 41 -12.50 -27.21 16.44
N ARG A 42 -13.46 -27.50 15.55
CA ARG A 42 -13.78 -26.68 14.34
C ARG A 42 -14.51 -25.38 14.70
N GLY A 43 -13.97 -24.65 15.67
CA GLY A 43 -14.55 -23.43 16.20
C GLY A 43 -14.77 -22.36 15.12
N LYS A 44 -15.65 -21.42 15.45
CA LYS A 44 -16.00 -20.28 14.60
C LYS A 44 -15.02 -19.13 14.82
N ILE A 45 -14.68 -18.42 13.75
CA ILE A 45 -13.94 -17.15 13.86
C ILE A 45 -14.95 -16.02 13.97
N LEU A 46 -14.83 -15.23 15.03
CA LEU A 46 -15.55 -13.98 15.27
C LEU A 46 -14.57 -12.81 15.22
N ILE A 47 -14.97 -11.72 14.58
CA ILE A 47 -14.15 -10.54 14.33
C ILE A 47 -14.87 -9.37 15.00
N PRO A 48 -14.30 -8.74 16.04
CA PRO A 48 -14.88 -7.54 16.64
C PRO A 48 -14.98 -6.40 15.63
N ALA A 49 -16.02 -5.56 15.71
CA ALA A 49 -16.18 -4.42 14.80
C ALA A 49 -14.99 -3.44 14.84
N ASP A 50 -14.48 -3.16 16.04
CA ASP A 50 -13.33 -2.27 16.24
C ASP A 50 -12.07 -2.76 15.50
N SER A 51 -11.91 -4.08 15.36
CA SER A 51 -10.80 -4.69 14.63
C SER A 51 -10.80 -4.31 13.15
N ILE A 52 -11.99 -4.19 12.55
CA ILE A 52 -12.15 -3.76 11.15
C ILE A 52 -11.69 -2.31 10.99
N GLN A 53 -12.11 -1.43 11.92
CA GLN A 53 -11.73 -0.02 11.91
C GLN A 53 -10.22 0.15 12.11
N GLU A 54 -9.62 -0.57 13.06
CA GLU A 54 -8.18 -0.56 13.27
C GLU A 54 -7.40 -1.05 12.05
N TYR A 55 -7.89 -2.09 11.37
CA TYR A 55 -7.26 -2.61 10.17
C TYR A 55 -7.26 -1.58 9.04
N LEU A 56 -8.40 -0.90 8.83
CA LEU A 56 -8.52 0.16 7.84
C LEU A 56 -7.62 1.35 8.19
N ALA A 57 -7.65 1.82 9.44
CA ALA A 57 -6.82 2.93 9.90
C ALA A 57 -5.31 2.68 9.69
N LYS A 58 -4.84 1.44 9.89
CA LYS A 58 -3.45 1.05 9.63
C LYS A 58 -3.11 0.91 8.15
N GLY A 59 -4.09 0.55 7.33
CA GLY A 59 -3.94 0.33 5.88
C GLY A 59 -4.07 1.59 5.05
N THR A 60 -4.61 2.68 5.61
CA THR A 60 -4.76 3.95 4.93
C THR A 60 -3.38 4.54 4.64
N VAL A 61 -3.05 4.62 3.35
CA VAL A 61 -1.90 5.39 2.88
C VAL A 61 -2.35 6.84 2.87
N GLU A 62 -1.69 7.68 3.67
CA GLU A 62 -1.91 9.11 3.61
C GLU A 62 -1.66 9.58 2.17
N PRO A 63 -2.57 10.38 1.59
CA PRO A 63 -2.33 10.95 0.27
C PRO A 63 -0.99 11.67 0.35
N ALA A 64 -0.11 11.43 -0.62
CA ALA A 64 1.16 12.11 -0.70
C ALA A 64 0.88 13.61 -0.84
N GLY A 65 0.77 14.31 0.29
CA GLY A 65 0.77 15.76 0.34
C GLY A 65 2.00 16.18 -0.43
N VAL A 66 1.81 17.07 -1.40
CA VAL A 66 2.79 17.54 -2.39
C VAL A 66 4.18 17.53 -1.77
N SER A 67 4.88 16.41 -1.88
CA SER A 67 6.24 16.33 -1.37
C SER A 67 7.03 17.16 -2.35
N PRO A 68 7.69 18.25 -1.92
CA PRO A 68 8.53 19.01 -2.83
C PRO A 68 9.44 18.01 -3.54
N PRO A 69 9.63 18.13 -4.87
CA PRO A 69 10.38 17.15 -5.63
C PRO A 69 11.69 16.87 -4.88
N PRO A 70 12.07 15.59 -4.71
CA PRO A 70 13.27 15.24 -3.95
C PRO A 70 14.41 16.10 -4.46
N ARG A 71 15.06 16.85 -3.56
CA ARG A 71 16.08 17.84 -3.91
C ARG A 71 17.22 17.09 -4.61
N GLY A 72 17.15 17.09 -5.94
CA GLY A 72 18.12 16.50 -6.87
C GLY A 72 18.66 15.14 -6.45
N THR A 73 17.89 14.05 -6.63
CA THR A 73 18.57 12.79 -6.93
C THR A 73 19.24 13.01 -8.28
N ARG A 74 20.55 13.27 -8.27
CA ARG A 74 21.35 13.40 -9.49
C ARG A 74 21.07 12.17 -10.33
N VAL A 75 20.25 12.33 -11.37
CA VAL A 75 20.02 11.28 -12.35
C VAL A 75 21.42 10.89 -12.80
N LYS A 76 21.81 9.63 -12.58
CA LYS A 76 23.06 9.14 -13.17
C LYS A 76 22.89 9.38 -14.66
N SER A 77 23.58 10.38 -15.20
CA SER A 77 23.63 10.56 -16.64
C SER A 77 24.09 9.22 -17.20
N PHE A 78 23.48 8.79 -18.30
CA PHE A 78 23.83 7.55 -18.98
C PHE A 78 25.37 7.43 -19.01
N GLY A 79 25.94 6.37 -18.42
CA GLY A 79 27.39 6.29 -18.17
C GLY A 79 28.26 6.29 -19.43
N HIS A 80 27.64 6.18 -20.61
CA HIS A 80 28.27 6.27 -21.92
C HIS A 80 27.95 7.59 -22.65
N LEU A 81 27.16 8.48 -22.04
CA LEU A 81 26.83 9.78 -22.60
C LEU A 81 27.88 10.79 -22.15
N ASP A 82 28.98 10.79 -22.90
CA ASP A 82 30.01 11.81 -22.82
C ASP A 82 29.46 13.12 -23.41
N SER A 83 29.21 14.09 -22.53
CA SER A 83 28.62 15.38 -22.91
C SER A 83 29.53 16.20 -23.83
N ASP A 84 30.86 16.07 -23.67
CA ASP A 84 31.83 16.78 -24.50
C ASP A 84 31.87 16.17 -25.90
N ARG A 85 31.82 14.84 -26.00
CA ARG A 85 31.69 14.15 -27.29
C ARG A 85 30.39 14.51 -28.01
N LEU A 86 29.29 14.62 -27.29
CA LEU A 86 27.99 14.98 -27.85
C LEU A 86 27.98 16.44 -28.36
N LEU A 87 28.55 17.36 -27.58
CA LEU A 87 28.70 18.77 -27.98
C LEU A 87 29.61 18.92 -29.22
N ALA A 88 30.70 18.15 -29.30
CA ALA A 88 31.56 18.15 -30.48
C ALA A 88 30.81 17.65 -31.73
N ALA A 89 30.04 16.57 -31.60
CA ALA A 89 29.21 16.05 -32.69
C ALA A 89 28.11 17.04 -33.13
N TRP A 90 27.44 17.71 -32.18
CA TRP A 90 26.44 18.73 -32.48
C TRP A 90 27.02 19.96 -33.17
N LYS A 91 28.19 20.44 -32.72
CA LYS A 91 28.91 21.53 -33.40
C LYS A 91 29.33 21.12 -34.82
N ALA A 92 29.80 19.88 -35.00
CA ALA A 92 30.14 19.35 -36.32
C ALA A 92 28.91 19.22 -37.24
N GLN A 93 27.71 18.99 -36.68
CA GLN A 93 26.45 18.98 -37.42
C GLN A 93 25.87 20.39 -37.68
N GLY A 94 26.52 21.46 -37.23
CA GLY A 94 26.12 22.84 -37.53
C GLY A 94 24.83 23.31 -36.85
N VAL A 95 24.37 22.61 -35.81
CA VAL A 95 23.18 23.01 -35.06
C VAL A 95 23.53 24.18 -34.12
N LYS A 96 22.92 25.34 -34.33
CA LYS A 96 23.05 26.48 -33.40
C LYS A 96 22.30 26.16 -32.12
N SER A 97 23.00 26.11 -30.99
CA SER A 97 22.36 26.04 -29.68
C SER A 97 21.49 27.30 -29.48
N VAL A 98 20.23 27.10 -29.10
CA VAL A 98 19.28 28.15 -28.67
C VAL A 98 19.69 28.66 -27.29
#